data_AF-A0A3D2EDQ7-F1
#
_entry.id   AF-A0A3D2EDQ7-F1
#
_cell.length_a   1.000
_cell.length_b   1.000
_cell.length_c   1.000
_cell.angle_alpha   90.00
_cell.angle_beta   90.00
_cell.angle_gamma   90.00
#
_symmetry.space_group_name_H-M   'P 1'
#
loop_
_entity.id
_entity.type
_entity.pdbx_description
1 polymer ?
#
loop_
_entity_poly.entity_id
_entity_poly.type
_entity_poly.pdbx_seq_one_letter_code
_entity_poly.pdbx_strand_id
1 'polypeptide(L)'
;MGNKVLCVTGVIDTELWNKAGWCGTAVLSDGQSAPYLGLLFENREAAVKIFEQWNRDFGHKDIYEEIRISIIEGDIPEEEHGYTVHITTNQENLVSKCKELNIKIDEALFAIVSRFRRIETTKDNRNMAVFREEFERYLSYKIIPVYMSEARLEPLFDYEIEKTEIYFRMVDEISEGDIDAACIKNLHN
;
A
#
# COMPACT_ATOMS: atom_id res chain seq x y z
N MET A 1 29.29 -10.15 20.30
CA MET A 1 28.15 -9.90 19.41
C MET A 1 26.92 -9.79 20.29
N GLY A 2 26.30 -8.61 20.38
CA GLY A 2 25.12 -8.40 21.22
C GLY A 2 23.91 -9.16 20.67
N ASN A 3 22.99 -9.58 21.55
CA ASN A 3 21.73 -10.19 21.15
C ASN A 3 20.89 -9.13 20.42
N LYS A 4 20.62 -9.35 19.13
CA LYS A 4 19.65 -8.54 18.40
C LYS A 4 18.24 -9.03 18.70
N VAL A 5 17.31 -8.12 18.94
CA VAL A 5 15.88 -8.43 19.07
C VAL A 5 15.25 -8.37 17.69
N LEU A 6 14.56 -9.44 17.29
CA LEU A 6 13.79 -9.45 16.05
C LEU A 6 12.42 -8.82 16.31
N CYS A 7 12.17 -7.66 15.73
CA CYS A 7 10.87 -7.01 15.72
C CYS A 7 10.16 -7.35 14.41
N VAL A 8 9.11 -8.16 14.51
CA VAL A 8 8.15 -8.35 13.41
C VAL A 8 7.06 -7.31 13.62
N THR A 9 7.24 -6.13 13.03
CA THR A 9 6.28 -5.02 13.09
C THR A 9 6.06 -4.53 11.68
N GLY A 10 4.81 -4.43 11.24
CA GLY A 10 4.54 -3.91 9.92
C GLY A 10 3.06 -3.81 9.58
N VAL A 11 2.82 -3.25 8.40
CA VAL A 11 1.48 -2.89 7.92
C VAL A 11 0.65 -4.09 7.49
N ILE A 12 1.25 -5.28 7.40
CA ILE A 12 0.60 -6.51 6.90
C ILE A 12 0.47 -7.55 8.01
N ASP A 13 -0.76 -7.78 8.47
CA ASP A 13 -1.16 -9.03 9.12
C ASP A 13 -1.39 -10.10 8.04
N THR A 14 -0.48 -11.07 7.95
CA THR A 14 -0.49 -12.05 6.85
C THR A 14 -1.76 -12.90 6.83
N GLU A 15 -2.22 -13.36 7.99
CA GLU A 15 -3.41 -14.21 8.08
C GLU A 15 -4.66 -13.42 7.69
N LEU A 16 -4.75 -12.18 8.18
CA LEU A 16 -5.89 -11.33 7.93
C LEU A 16 -5.96 -10.88 6.46
N TRP A 17 -4.84 -10.51 5.85
CA TRP A 17 -4.77 -10.15 4.43
C TRP A 17 -5.10 -11.33 3.52
N ASN A 18 -4.62 -12.53 3.86
CA ASN A 18 -4.96 -13.74 3.12
C ASN A 18 -6.46 -14.05 3.22
N LYS A 19 -7.06 -13.88 4.41
CA LYS A 19 -8.50 -14.04 4.62
C LYS A 19 -9.33 -12.97 3.92
N ALA A 20 -8.83 -11.74 3.86
CA ALA A 20 -9.52 -10.60 3.26
C ALA A 20 -9.71 -10.76 1.74
N GLY A 21 -8.83 -11.52 1.09
CA GLY A 21 -8.88 -11.72 -0.35
C GLY A 21 -8.81 -10.37 -1.05
N TRP A 22 -7.75 -9.58 -0.77
CA TRP A 22 -7.44 -8.42 -1.61
C TRP A 22 -7.48 -8.90 -3.06
N CYS A 23 -8.09 -8.15 -3.98
CA CYS A 23 -8.32 -8.58 -5.36
C CYS A 23 -8.11 -7.46 -6.38
N GLY A 24 -8.10 -6.19 -5.97
CA GLY A 24 -8.06 -5.09 -6.92
C GLY A 24 -7.80 -3.72 -6.29
N THR A 25 -7.84 -2.69 -7.12
CA THR A 25 -7.91 -1.29 -6.68
C THR A 25 -8.98 -0.52 -7.44
N ALA A 26 -9.52 0.52 -6.83
CA ALA A 26 -10.45 1.46 -7.45
C ALA A 26 -10.02 2.89 -7.15
N VAL A 27 -10.29 3.79 -8.09
CA VAL A 27 -10.09 5.23 -7.92
C VAL A 27 -11.45 5.88 -7.82
N LEU A 28 -11.69 6.62 -6.74
CA LEU A 28 -12.90 7.43 -6.58
C LEU A 28 -12.45 8.88 -6.43
N SER A 29 -12.89 9.74 -7.34
CA SER A 29 -12.70 11.19 -7.24
C SER A 29 -13.99 11.88 -7.67
N ASP A 30 -14.35 12.94 -6.96
CA ASP A 30 -15.42 13.87 -7.31
C ASP A 30 -14.89 15.15 -8.00
N GLY A 31 -13.57 15.24 -8.21
CA GLY A 31 -12.87 16.40 -8.77
C GLY A 31 -12.86 17.64 -7.86
N GLN A 32 -13.38 17.51 -6.63
CA GLN A 32 -13.59 18.62 -5.70
C GLN A 32 -12.86 18.40 -4.36
N SER A 33 -12.50 17.16 -4.04
CA SER A 33 -11.79 16.75 -2.85
C SER A 33 -10.66 15.76 -3.15
N ALA A 34 -9.82 15.49 -2.15
CA ALA A 34 -8.73 14.53 -2.27
C ALA A 34 -9.25 13.16 -2.75
N PRO A 35 -8.58 12.50 -3.71
CA PRO A 35 -9.05 11.25 -4.28
C PRO A 35 -8.96 10.10 -3.26
N TYR A 36 -9.78 9.08 -3.46
CA TYR A 36 -9.69 7.83 -2.74
C TYR A 36 -8.99 6.76 -3.59
N LEU A 37 -8.01 6.09 -2.97
CA LEU A 37 -7.49 4.81 -3.44
C LEU A 37 -8.20 3.69 -2.68
N GLY A 38 -9.16 3.05 -3.33
CA GLY A 38 -9.88 1.90 -2.79
C GLY A 38 -9.07 0.62 -2.97
N LEU A 39 -8.89 -0.15 -1.89
CA LEU A 39 -8.37 -1.51 -1.93
C LEU A 39 -9.55 -2.49 -1.96
N LEU A 40 -9.69 -3.30 -3.02
CA LEU A 40 -10.85 -4.19 -3.20
C LEU A 40 -10.62 -5.51 -2.50
N PHE A 41 -11.58 -5.95 -1.69
CA PHE A 41 -11.51 -7.20 -0.93
C PHE A 41 -12.74 -8.07 -1.14
N GLU A 42 -12.54 -9.37 -1.20
CA GLU A 42 -13.58 -10.39 -1.33
C GLU A 42 -14.26 -10.73 0.01
N ASN A 43 -13.63 -10.41 1.14
CA ASN A 43 -14.19 -10.63 2.48
C ASN A 43 -14.32 -9.31 3.24
N ARG A 44 -15.56 -8.83 3.35
CA ARG A 44 -15.91 -7.56 4.02
C ARG A 44 -15.42 -7.48 5.46
N GLU A 45 -15.65 -8.52 6.26
CA GLU A 45 -15.32 -8.51 7.69
C GLU A 45 -13.82 -8.47 7.93
N ALA A 46 -13.05 -9.21 7.13
CA ALA A 46 -11.61 -9.21 7.21
C ALA A 46 -11.03 -7.88 6.69
N ALA A 47 -11.58 -7.30 5.63
CA ALA A 47 -11.21 -5.97 5.14
C ALA A 47 -11.42 -4.89 6.20
N VAL A 48 -12.57 -4.88 6.87
CA VAL A 48 -12.85 -3.96 7.98
C VAL A 48 -11.81 -4.13 9.08
N LYS A 49 -11.49 -5.35 9.49
CA LYS A 49 -10.47 -5.60 10.52
C LYS A 49 -9.09 -5.09 10.15
N ILE A 50 -8.69 -5.16 8.88
CA ILE A 50 -7.41 -4.58 8.40
C ILE A 50 -7.40 -3.08 8.66
N PHE A 51 -8.45 -2.38 8.23
CA PHE A 51 -8.49 -0.93 8.38
C PHE A 51 -8.79 -0.47 9.81
N GLU A 52 -9.51 -1.25 10.61
CA GLU A 52 -9.61 -0.99 12.05
C GLU A 52 -8.26 -1.16 12.74
N GLN A 53 -7.45 -2.15 12.35
CA GLN A 53 -6.08 -2.30 12.83
C GLN A 53 -5.23 -1.11 12.41
N TRP A 54 -5.25 -0.74 11.13
CA TRP A 54 -4.51 0.42 10.66
C TRP A 54 -4.95 1.73 11.33
N ASN A 55 -6.25 1.95 11.54
CA ASN A 55 -6.74 3.12 12.27
C ASN A 55 -6.29 3.11 13.75
N ARG A 56 -6.18 1.95 14.39
CA ARG A 56 -5.64 1.86 15.76
C ARG A 56 -4.14 2.13 15.81
N ASP A 57 -3.39 1.64 14.82
CA ASP A 57 -1.93 1.64 14.84
C ASP A 57 -1.33 2.95 14.29
N PHE A 58 -1.98 3.53 13.26
CA PHE A 58 -1.52 4.73 12.54
C PHE A 58 -2.46 5.93 12.67
N GLY A 59 -3.70 5.72 13.14
CA GLY A 59 -4.74 6.74 13.18
C GLY A 59 -5.50 6.90 11.86
N HIS A 60 -6.51 7.77 11.87
CA HIS A 60 -7.26 8.16 10.66
C HIS A 60 -6.44 9.02 9.67
N LYS A 61 -5.26 9.45 10.10
CA LYS A 61 -4.23 10.07 9.27
C LYS A 61 -2.91 9.44 9.66
N ASP A 62 -2.23 8.82 8.71
CA ASP A 62 -0.93 8.20 8.93
C ASP A 62 0.15 9.28 8.95
N ILE A 63 0.23 10.00 10.08
CA ILE A 63 1.07 11.21 10.24
C ILE A 63 2.56 10.98 10.02
N TYR A 64 3.02 9.74 10.23
CA TYR A 64 4.39 9.33 10.00
C TYR A 64 4.57 8.67 8.65
N GLU A 65 3.52 8.50 7.86
CA GLU A 65 3.57 7.87 6.54
C GLU A 65 4.22 6.47 6.58
N GLU A 66 3.89 5.68 7.62
CA GLU A 66 4.40 4.32 7.83
C GLU A 66 3.82 3.31 6.84
N ILE A 67 2.59 3.54 6.35
CA ILE A 67 1.99 2.76 5.28
C ILE A 67 2.56 3.23 3.96
N ARG A 68 3.53 2.49 3.43
CA ARG A 68 4.08 2.74 2.10
C ARG A 68 3.23 2.07 1.04
N ILE A 69 2.72 2.87 0.09
CA ILE A 69 2.08 2.37 -1.12
C ILE A 69 2.89 2.84 -2.33
N SER A 70 3.28 1.89 -3.18
CA SER A 70 3.81 2.17 -4.51
C SER A 70 2.90 1.65 -5.62
N ILE A 71 2.80 2.42 -6.70
CA ILE A 71 2.16 2.08 -7.96
C ILE A 71 3.28 1.95 -8.99
N ILE A 72 3.56 0.71 -9.39
CA ILE A 72 4.66 0.35 -10.26
C ILE A 72 4.09 0.08 -11.66
N GLU A 73 4.32 1.01 -12.57
CA GLU A 73 3.88 0.98 -13.97
C GLU A 73 4.96 0.37 -14.87
N GLY A 74 4.53 -0.20 -16.00
CA GLY A 74 5.43 -0.86 -16.95
C GLY A 74 5.12 -2.34 -17.10
N ASP A 75 5.65 -2.93 -18.16
CA ASP A 75 5.48 -4.33 -18.48
C ASP A 75 6.47 -5.18 -17.67
N ILE A 76 5.98 -6.28 -17.10
CA ILE A 76 6.80 -7.27 -16.39
C ILE A 76 6.74 -8.57 -17.21
N PRO A 77 7.87 -9.20 -17.55
CA PRO A 77 7.88 -10.45 -18.29
C PRO A 77 6.98 -11.50 -17.63
N GLU A 78 6.15 -12.18 -18.42
CA GLU A 78 5.22 -13.23 -18.00
C GLU A 78 4.04 -12.77 -17.11
N GLU A 79 3.85 -11.46 -16.93
CA GLU A 79 2.69 -10.88 -16.26
C GLU A 79 1.80 -10.13 -17.26
N GLU A 80 0.51 -10.02 -16.95
CA GLU A 80 -0.43 -9.25 -17.76
C GLU A 80 -0.11 -7.74 -17.74
N HIS A 81 -0.56 -7.04 -18.78
CA HIS A 81 -0.42 -5.59 -18.85
C HIS A 81 -1.18 -4.90 -17.71
N GLY A 82 -0.56 -3.89 -17.12
CA GLY A 82 -1.16 -3.04 -16.10
C GLY A 82 -0.12 -2.44 -15.16
N TYR A 83 -0.46 -2.39 -13.87
CA TYR A 83 0.42 -1.85 -12.82
C TYR A 83 0.44 -2.76 -11.60
N THR A 84 1.53 -2.73 -10.84
CA THR A 84 1.64 -3.46 -9.58
C THR A 84 1.47 -2.50 -8.42
N VAL A 85 0.53 -2.82 -7.52
CA VAL A 85 0.39 -2.11 -6.25
C VAL A 85 1.20 -2.86 -5.21
N HIS A 86 2.08 -2.17 -4.50
CA HIS A 86 2.89 -2.75 -3.43
C HIS A 86 2.70 -1.97 -2.14
N ILE A 87 2.33 -2.70 -1.09
CA ILE A 87 1.99 -2.21 0.23
C ILE A 87 2.98 -2.82 1.21
N THR A 88 3.71 -1.96 1.91
CA THR A 88 4.76 -2.36 2.86
C THR A 88 4.98 -1.28 3.91
N THR A 89 5.83 -1.54 4.89
CA THR A 89 6.23 -0.54 5.88
C THR A 89 7.26 0.42 5.30
N ASN A 90 7.05 1.72 5.45
CA ASN A 90 8.07 2.72 5.14
C ASN A 90 9.18 2.69 6.20
N GLN A 91 10.32 2.12 5.83
CA GLN A 91 11.46 1.91 6.74
C GLN A 91 12.09 3.21 7.21
N GLU A 92 12.26 4.16 6.30
CA GLU A 92 12.88 5.46 6.60
C GLU A 92 12.00 6.24 7.59
N ASN A 93 10.69 6.19 7.38
CA ASN A 93 9.75 6.87 8.24
C ASN A 93 9.58 6.18 9.59
N LEU A 94 9.57 4.85 9.64
CA LEU A 94 9.59 4.10 10.90
C LEU A 94 10.84 4.45 11.73
N VAL A 95 12.01 4.52 11.09
CA VAL A 95 13.25 4.93 11.76
C VAL A 95 13.15 6.38 12.25
N SER A 96 12.58 7.27 11.45
CA SER A 96 12.39 8.68 11.81
C SER A 96 11.44 8.85 12.99
N LYS A 97 10.30 8.16 12.98
CA LYS A 97 9.35 8.08 14.11
C LYS A 97 10.02 7.56 15.38
N CYS A 98 10.76 6.46 15.28
CA CYS A 98 11.47 5.91 16.44
C CYS A 98 12.48 6.91 17.02
N LYS A 99 13.21 7.65 16.18
CA LYS A 99 14.11 8.73 16.64
C LYS A 99 13.33 9.84 17.35
N GLU A 100 12.24 10.31 16.76
CA GLU A 100 11.37 11.36 17.33
C GLU A 100 10.81 10.94 18.70
N LEU A 101 10.41 9.68 18.83
CA LEU A 101 9.89 9.10 20.07
C LEU A 101 10.97 8.64 21.06
N ASN A 102 12.26 8.91 20.77
CA ASN A 102 13.42 8.45 21.57
C ASN A 102 13.46 6.92 21.82
N ILE A 103 12.97 6.14 20.86
CA ILE A 103 13.04 4.68 20.86
C ILE A 103 14.42 4.26 20.33
N LYS A 104 15.14 3.46 21.12
CA LYS A 104 16.45 2.90 20.74
C LYS A 104 16.26 1.75 19.74
N ILE A 105 16.86 1.87 18.55
CA ILE A 105 16.75 0.94 17.42
C ILE A 105 18.03 0.11 17.23
N ASP A 106 19.09 0.48 17.93
CA ASP A 106 20.48 0.05 17.80
C ASP A 106 20.71 -1.47 17.98
N GLU A 107 19.70 -2.19 18.50
CA GLU A 107 19.72 -3.65 18.67
C GLU A 107 18.52 -4.36 17.98
N ALA A 108 17.72 -3.66 17.19
CA ALA A 108 16.54 -4.21 16.53
C ALA A 108 16.85 -4.68 15.09
N LEU A 109 16.43 -5.90 14.75
CA LEU A 109 16.28 -6.34 13.36
C LEU A 109 14.79 -6.25 13.00
N PHE A 110 14.45 -5.50 11.95
CA PHE A 110 13.08 -5.47 11.43
C PHE A 110 12.88 -6.54 10.38
N ALA A 111 11.91 -7.42 10.59
CA ALA A 111 11.37 -8.24 9.52
C ALA A 111 10.09 -7.59 9.01
N ILE A 112 10.13 -7.12 7.75
CA ILE A 112 9.01 -6.42 7.12
C ILE A 112 8.33 -7.36 6.16
N VAL A 113 7.03 -7.52 6.36
CA VAL A 113 6.17 -8.24 5.45
C VAL A 113 5.52 -7.23 4.51
N SER A 114 5.54 -7.53 3.21
CA SER A 114 4.80 -6.78 2.21
C SER A 114 3.70 -7.60 1.56
N ARG A 115 2.81 -6.91 0.86
CA ARG A 115 1.83 -7.47 -0.07
C ARG A 115 1.89 -6.68 -1.35
N PHE A 116 1.90 -7.38 -2.48
CA PHE A 116 1.75 -6.76 -3.77
C PHE A 116 0.77 -7.54 -4.65
N ARG A 117 0.16 -6.83 -5.60
CA ARG A 117 -0.68 -7.43 -6.63
C ARG A 117 -0.48 -6.67 -7.94
N ARG A 118 -0.32 -7.44 -9.03
CA ARG A 118 -0.51 -6.94 -10.39
C ARG A 118 -1.99 -6.73 -10.66
N ILE A 119 -2.36 -5.52 -11.04
CA ILE A 119 -3.72 -5.14 -11.44
C ILE A 119 -3.73 -5.11 -12.96
N GLU A 120 -4.36 -6.12 -13.55
CA GLU A 120 -4.58 -6.17 -14.99
C GLU A 120 -5.48 -5.01 -15.41
N THR A 121 -5.10 -4.35 -16.50
CA THR A 121 -5.90 -3.29 -17.08
C THR A 121 -5.68 -3.17 -18.58
N THR A 122 -6.56 -2.44 -19.26
CA THR A 122 -6.40 -2.14 -20.67
C THR A 122 -5.39 -1.00 -20.86
N LYS A 123 -4.70 -0.96 -22.02
CA LYS A 123 -3.68 0.07 -22.32
C LYS A 123 -4.22 1.51 -22.33
N ASP A 124 -5.52 1.66 -22.54
CA ASP A 124 -6.24 2.93 -22.55
C ASP A 124 -6.87 3.28 -21.19
N ASN A 125 -6.70 2.43 -20.17
CA ASN A 125 -7.19 2.71 -18.82
C ASN A 125 -6.48 3.94 -18.25
N ARG A 126 -7.26 4.88 -17.72
CA ARG A 126 -6.76 6.14 -17.17
C ARG A 126 -6.91 6.26 -15.65
N ASN A 127 -7.31 5.20 -14.94
CA ASN A 127 -7.64 5.30 -13.52
C ASN A 127 -6.44 5.78 -12.68
N MET A 128 -5.27 5.17 -12.84
CA MET A 128 -4.06 5.58 -12.11
C MET A 128 -3.54 6.96 -12.55
N ALA A 129 -3.70 7.31 -13.83
CA ALA A 129 -3.38 8.65 -14.32
C ALA A 129 -4.28 9.73 -13.67
N VAL A 130 -5.59 9.49 -13.61
CA VAL A 130 -6.54 10.39 -12.93
C VAL A 130 -6.23 10.47 -11.44
N PHE A 131 -5.94 9.35 -10.79
CA PHE A 131 -5.56 9.35 -9.38
C PHE A 131 -4.30 10.18 -9.13
N ARG A 132 -3.28 10.04 -9.98
CA ARG A 132 -2.05 10.83 -9.91
C ARG A 132 -2.32 12.32 -10.07
N GLU A 133 -3.06 12.72 -11.11
CA GLU A 133 -3.43 14.12 -11.37
C GLU A 133 -4.17 14.74 -10.17
N GLU A 134 -5.09 13.99 -9.55
CA GLU A 134 -5.85 14.45 -8.39
C GLU A 134 -4.98 14.49 -7.12
N PHE A 135 -4.12 13.49 -6.91
CA PHE A 135 -3.16 13.52 -5.81
C PHE A 135 -2.20 14.71 -5.92
N GLU A 136 -1.68 15.01 -7.12
CA GLU A 136 -0.83 16.18 -7.36
C GLU A 136 -1.57 17.51 -7.12
N ARG A 137 -2.89 17.55 -7.35
CA ARG A 137 -3.72 18.73 -7.06
C ARG A 137 -3.96 18.94 -5.57
N TYR A 138 -4.25 17.87 -4.82
CA TYR A 138 -4.66 17.94 -3.41
C TYR A 138 -3.52 17.67 -2.42
N LEU A 139 -2.37 17.19 -2.90
CA LEU A 139 -1.19 16.78 -2.10
C LEU A 139 -1.53 15.78 -0.98
N SER A 140 -2.63 15.07 -1.16
CA SER A 140 -3.17 14.10 -0.21
C SER A 140 -4.14 13.17 -0.94
N TYR A 141 -4.34 12.00 -0.37
CA TYR A 141 -5.37 11.05 -0.78
C TYR A 141 -5.83 10.26 0.44
N LYS A 142 -6.89 9.48 0.27
CA LYS A 142 -7.38 8.59 1.32
C LYS A 142 -7.39 7.15 0.84
N ILE A 143 -6.96 6.23 1.69
CA ILE A 143 -7.10 4.80 1.42
C ILE A 143 -8.38 4.32 2.08
N ILE A 144 -9.19 3.53 1.38
CA ILE A 144 -10.40 2.91 1.93
C ILE A 144 -10.48 1.42 1.58
N PRO A 145 -11.12 0.59 2.44
CA PRO A 145 -11.53 -0.74 2.02
C PRO A 145 -12.75 -0.62 1.11
N VAL A 146 -12.74 -1.38 0.03
CA VAL A 146 -13.89 -1.56 -0.86
C VAL A 146 -14.25 -3.03 -0.84
N TYR A 147 -15.45 -3.36 -0.37
CA TYR A 147 -15.94 -4.72 -0.45
C TYR A 147 -16.45 -5.00 -1.86
N MET A 148 -15.91 -6.05 -2.48
CA MET A 148 -16.36 -6.54 -3.78
C MET A 148 -17.23 -7.77 -3.58
N SER A 149 -18.51 -7.63 -3.90
CA SER A 149 -19.43 -8.75 -4.07
C SER A 149 -19.66 -9.00 -5.56
N GLU A 150 -20.25 -10.14 -5.92
CA GLU A 150 -20.49 -10.53 -7.34
C GLU A 150 -21.20 -9.45 -8.17
N ALA A 151 -22.00 -8.58 -7.55
CA ALA A 151 -22.84 -7.62 -8.26
C ALA A 151 -22.53 -6.14 -7.94
N ARG A 152 -21.68 -5.84 -6.95
CA ARG A 152 -21.42 -4.45 -6.53
C ARG A 152 -20.10 -4.25 -5.80
N LEU A 153 -19.57 -3.04 -5.97
CA LEU A 153 -18.55 -2.46 -5.10
C LEU A 153 -19.23 -1.67 -3.99
N GLU A 154 -18.81 -1.91 -2.75
CA GLU A 154 -19.26 -1.21 -1.55
C GLU A 154 -18.04 -0.52 -0.90
N PRO A 155 -17.81 0.77 -1.20
CA PRO A 155 -16.77 1.55 -0.53
C PRO A 155 -17.14 1.79 0.92
N LEU A 156 -16.21 1.55 1.85
CA LEU A 156 -16.44 1.67 3.29
C LEU A 156 -15.71 2.91 3.84
N PHE A 157 -16.29 4.09 3.62
CA PHE A 157 -15.67 5.39 3.93
C PHE A 157 -15.36 5.61 5.42
N ASP A 158 -16.12 4.99 6.33
CA ASP A 158 -15.92 5.13 7.78
C ASP A 158 -14.54 4.63 8.27
N TYR A 159 -13.84 3.88 7.43
CA TYR A 159 -12.53 3.29 7.74
C TYR A 159 -11.38 3.98 7.00
N GLU A 160 -11.60 5.16 6.43
CA GLU A 160 -10.59 5.90 5.68
C GLU A 160 -9.33 6.22 6.49
N ILE A 161 -8.20 6.25 5.78
CA ILE A 161 -6.92 6.72 6.31
C ILE A 161 -6.35 7.75 5.33
N GLU A 162 -6.14 8.97 5.80
CA GLU A 162 -5.50 10.03 5.03
C GLU A 162 -3.99 9.79 4.92
N LYS A 163 -3.47 10.03 3.71
CA LYS A 163 -2.09 9.86 3.30
C LYS A 163 -1.61 11.09 2.53
N THR A 164 -0.34 11.45 2.68
CA THR A 164 0.31 12.51 1.88
C THR A 164 1.45 12.01 1.01
N GLU A 165 1.87 10.76 1.14
CA GLU A 165 2.91 10.13 0.31
C GLU A 165 2.36 8.93 -0.47
N ILE A 166 2.75 8.87 -1.74
CA ILE A 166 2.59 7.71 -2.61
C ILE A 166 3.75 7.67 -3.60
N TYR A 167 4.19 6.47 -3.96
CA TYR A 167 5.33 6.27 -4.83
C TYR A 167 4.87 5.77 -6.19
N PHE A 168 4.90 6.63 -7.20
CA PHE A 168 4.69 6.20 -8.58
C PHE A 168 6.04 5.88 -9.22
N ARG A 169 6.17 4.69 -9.81
CA ARG A 169 7.47 4.17 -10.27
C ARG A 169 7.34 3.43 -11.60
N MET A 170 8.43 3.38 -12.35
CA MET A 170 8.55 2.52 -13.51
C MET A 170 9.28 1.22 -13.16
N VAL A 171 8.88 0.10 -13.77
CA VAL A 171 9.58 -1.20 -13.64
C VAL A 171 11.08 -1.05 -13.94
N ASP A 172 11.45 -0.32 -14.98
CA ASP A 172 12.84 -0.13 -15.41
C ASP A 172 13.70 0.71 -14.45
N GLU A 173 13.08 1.36 -13.46
CA GLU A 173 13.78 2.12 -12.41
C GLU A 173 14.07 1.27 -11.17
N ILE A 174 13.54 0.04 -11.09
CA ILE A 174 13.69 -0.84 -9.93
C ILE A 174 14.91 -1.72 -10.14
N SER A 175 15.86 -1.64 -9.22
CA SER A 175 17.12 -2.39 -9.25
C SER A 175 17.23 -3.38 -8.09
N GLU A 176 18.28 -4.21 -8.11
CA GLU A 176 18.59 -5.10 -7.01
C GLU A 176 18.83 -4.31 -5.70
N GLY A 177 18.17 -4.73 -4.62
CA GLY A 177 18.23 -4.07 -3.32
C GLY A 177 17.17 -2.98 -3.11
N ASP A 178 16.40 -2.63 -4.16
CA ASP A 178 15.23 -1.76 -4.04
C ASP A 178 14.11 -2.47 -3.27
N ILE A 179 13.37 -1.73 -2.43
CA ILE A 179 12.23 -2.28 -1.67
C ILE A 179 11.14 -2.84 -2.60
N ASP A 180 10.96 -2.26 -3.78
CA ASP A 180 9.97 -2.66 -4.77
C ASP A 180 10.44 -3.85 -5.62
N ALA A 181 11.71 -4.30 -5.48
CA ALA A 181 12.24 -5.45 -6.21
C ALA A 181 11.46 -6.74 -5.93
N ALA A 182 10.84 -6.85 -4.74
CA ALA A 182 9.95 -7.96 -4.37
C ALA A 182 8.77 -8.15 -5.33
N CYS A 183 8.41 -7.12 -6.12
CA CYS A 183 7.29 -7.13 -7.05
C CYS A 183 7.62 -7.70 -8.44
N ILE A 184 8.91 -7.91 -8.74
CA ILE A 184 9.38 -8.29 -10.08
C ILE A 184 10.08 -9.64 -9.99
N LYS A 185 9.42 -10.69 -10.49
CA LYS A 185 9.86 -12.09 -10.38
C LYS A 185 11.24 -12.38 -11.00
N ASN A 186 11.64 -11.62 -12.03
CA ASN A 186 12.82 -11.90 -12.85
C ASN A 186 13.94 -10.85 -12.73
N LEU A 187 13.97 -10.05 -11.65
CA LEU A 187 15.08 -9.11 -11.39
C LEU A 187 16.44 -9.81 -11.18
N HIS A 188 16.45 -11.14 -11.02
CA HIS A 188 17.58 -11.95 -10.59
C HIS A 188 18.15 -12.92 -11.66
N ASN A 189 17.89 -12.68 -12.95
CA ASN A 189 18.51 -13.45 -14.04
C ASN A 189 19.61 -12.65 -14.76
#